data_AF-A0A4U3AGJ3-F1
#
_entry.id   AF-A0A4U3AGJ3-F1
#
_cell.length_a   1.000
_cell.length_b   1.000
_cell.length_c   1.000
_cell.angle_alpha   90.00
_cell.angle_beta   90.00
_cell.angle_gamma   90.00
#
_symmetry.space_group_name_H-M   'P 1'
#
loop_
_entity.id
_entity.type
_entity.pdbx_description
1 polymer ?
#
loop_
_entity_poly.entity_id
_entity_poly.type
_entity_poly.pdbx_seq_one_letter_code
_entity_poly.pdbx_strand_id
1 'polypeptide(L)'
;MRYKSAMERYAEEWDEMSVEEKEAFIDITKGDLTSNLIIEEELYYQSLSSEFEFEVFESRINSLMLYWKKNKEFIDNYIKVNEEKLITSRLKSKSTEMDHSQEEAYYNIKENFKEYLYISINGILYTLLESTLKNIVNLIAQKEEKKVKLCSNNKSYVDKYIAFLQEECSLGIYLNRQFYKELTLMRKVRNKFTHSLEDEMLQHMRSDCYNASNRTENSYTSYMNFDHTQKCFSIVCEIIMEIEHAVCLKYPESQL
;
A
#
# COMPACT_ATOMS: atom_id res chain seq x y z
N MET A 1 37.64 -12.36 -13.19
CA MET A 1 36.54 -11.52 -13.71
C MET A 1 35.32 -11.84 -12.87
N ARG A 2 34.88 -10.93 -12.00
CA ARG A 2 33.92 -9.84 -12.27
C ARG A 2 32.62 -10.40 -12.85
N TYR A 3 31.54 -10.25 -12.08
CA TYR A 3 30.14 -10.51 -12.42
C TYR A 3 29.90 -10.43 -13.94
N LYS A 4 29.39 -11.53 -14.53
CA LYS A 4 28.85 -11.49 -15.89
C LYS A 4 27.75 -10.43 -15.92
N SER A 5 27.81 -9.55 -16.91
CA SER A 5 26.75 -8.59 -17.16
C SER A 5 25.43 -9.32 -17.39
N ALA A 6 24.30 -8.65 -17.14
CA ALA A 6 22.99 -9.26 -17.40
C ALA A 6 22.86 -9.69 -18.88
N MET A 7 23.42 -8.91 -19.80
CA MET A 7 23.45 -9.22 -21.25
C MET A 7 24.22 -10.51 -21.56
N GLU A 8 25.37 -10.75 -20.91
CA GLU A 8 26.14 -11.98 -21.10
C GLU A 8 25.41 -13.21 -20.52
N ARG A 9 24.68 -13.05 -19.42
CA ARG A 9 23.84 -14.12 -18.85
C ARG A 9 22.66 -14.46 -19.75
N TYR A 10 21.98 -13.45 -20.28
CA TYR A 10 20.87 -13.66 -21.22
C TYR A 10 21.32 -14.28 -22.54
N ALA A 11 22.52 -13.95 -23.02
CA ALA A 11 23.07 -14.58 -24.22
C ALA A 11 23.39 -16.07 -24.00
N GLU A 12 23.90 -16.44 -22.83
CA GLU A 12 24.15 -17.85 -22.48
C GLU A 12 22.85 -18.62 -22.27
N GLU A 13 21.88 -18.05 -21.54
CA GLU A 13 20.55 -18.63 -21.37
C GLU A 13 19.85 -18.79 -22.73
N TRP A 14 19.98 -17.82 -23.62
CA TRP A 14 19.50 -17.93 -24.99
C TRP A 14 20.14 -19.11 -25.70
N ASP A 15 21.46 -19.27 -25.66
CA ASP A 15 22.12 -20.37 -26.36
C ASP A 15 21.72 -21.75 -25.82
N GLU A 16 21.43 -21.86 -24.52
CA GLU A 16 20.99 -23.10 -23.85
C GLU A 16 19.51 -23.47 -24.10
N MET A 17 18.67 -22.54 -24.52
CA MET A 17 17.25 -22.80 -24.83
C MET A 17 17.09 -23.76 -26.01
N SER A 18 16.08 -24.63 -25.93
CA SER A 18 15.65 -25.49 -27.02
C SER A 18 15.14 -24.67 -28.22
N VAL A 19 15.06 -25.30 -29.39
CA VAL A 19 14.51 -24.63 -30.59
C VAL A 19 13.05 -24.20 -30.34
N GLU A 20 12.26 -25.02 -29.65
CA GLU A 20 10.86 -24.69 -29.31
C GLU A 20 10.78 -23.53 -28.30
N GLU A 21 11.70 -23.46 -27.34
CA GLU A 21 11.75 -22.36 -26.36
C GLU A 21 12.18 -21.04 -27.02
N LYS A 22 13.14 -21.09 -27.96
CA LYS A 22 13.56 -19.94 -28.76
C LYS A 22 12.45 -19.47 -29.69
N GLU A 23 11.73 -20.39 -30.33
CA GLU A 23 10.58 -20.08 -31.17
C GLU A 23 9.45 -19.44 -30.34
N ALA A 24 9.15 -19.95 -29.15
CA ALA A 24 8.20 -19.31 -28.24
C ALA A 24 8.63 -17.88 -27.84
N PHE A 25 9.91 -17.65 -27.57
CA PHE A 25 10.43 -16.31 -27.26
C PHE A 25 10.42 -15.35 -28.47
N ILE A 26 10.66 -15.88 -29.67
CA ILE A 26 10.58 -15.13 -30.93
C ILE A 26 9.12 -14.81 -31.29
N ASP A 27 8.20 -15.74 -31.03
CA ASP A 27 6.76 -15.51 -31.20
C ASP A 27 6.25 -14.49 -30.17
N ILE A 28 6.73 -14.54 -28.92
CA ILE A 28 6.49 -13.53 -27.88
C ILE A 28 6.91 -12.12 -28.34
N THR A 29 8.00 -12.02 -29.10
CA THR A 29 8.54 -10.72 -29.57
C THR A 29 7.98 -10.27 -30.93
N LYS A 30 7.35 -11.17 -31.69
CA LYS A 30 6.77 -10.88 -33.02
C LYS A 30 5.26 -10.71 -33.04
N GLY A 31 4.51 -11.22 -32.05
CA GLY A 31 3.06 -11.26 -32.09
C GLY A 31 2.39 -10.93 -30.76
N ASP A 32 1.80 -9.74 -30.69
CA ASP A 32 0.57 -9.43 -29.94
C ASP A 32 0.46 -9.95 -28.50
N LEU A 33 1.52 -9.79 -27.70
CA LEU A 33 1.43 -9.90 -26.23
C LEU A 33 1.04 -8.58 -25.57
N THR A 34 1.03 -7.46 -26.30
CA THR A 34 0.48 -6.20 -25.77
C THR A 34 -0.97 -6.39 -25.34
N SER A 35 -1.80 -7.11 -26.10
CA SER A 35 -3.19 -7.39 -25.72
C SER A 35 -3.33 -8.21 -24.42
N ASN A 36 -2.40 -9.14 -24.13
CA ASN A 36 -2.40 -9.94 -22.89
C ASN A 36 -1.60 -9.31 -21.73
N LEU A 37 -0.78 -8.28 -22.01
CA LEU A 37 -0.04 -7.48 -21.02
C LEU A 37 -0.79 -6.18 -20.65
N ILE A 38 -1.84 -5.82 -21.38
CA ILE A 38 -2.74 -4.75 -20.99
C ILE A 38 -3.54 -5.26 -19.80
N ILE A 39 -3.22 -4.72 -18.63
CA ILE A 39 -4.11 -4.78 -17.48
C ILE A 39 -5.31 -3.88 -17.85
N GLU A 40 -6.39 -4.47 -18.35
CA GLU A 40 -7.68 -3.78 -18.61
C GLU A 40 -8.40 -3.42 -17.29
N GLU A 41 -7.67 -3.01 -16.25
CA GLU A 41 -8.28 -2.44 -15.06
C GLU A 41 -8.36 -0.92 -15.24
N GLU A 42 -9.56 -0.39 -15.11
CA GLU A 42 -9.79 1.05 -15.03
C GLU A 42 -8.91 1.63 -13.93
N LEU A 43 -8.12 2.64 -14.28
CA LEU A 43 -7.24 3.31 -13.33
C LEU A 43 -8.08 3.94 -12.23
N TYR A 44 -7.72 3.66 -10.98
CA TYR A 44 -8.40 4.21 -9.82
C TYR A 44 -8.13 5.72 -9.67
N TYR A 45 -6.97 6.17 -10.13
CA TYR A 45 -6.56 7.56 -10.19
C TYR A 45 -6.00 7.86 -11.58
N GLN A 46 -6.32 9.02 -12.14
CA GLN A 46 -5.75 9.53 -13.38
C GLN A 46 -5.32 10.97 -13.16
N SER A 47 -4.05 11.26 -13.41
CA SER A 47 -3.47 12.59 -13.36
C SER A 47 -4.06 13.46 -14.46
N LEU A 48 -4.34 14.72 -14.14
CA LEU A 48 -4.65 15.79 -15.10
C LEU A 48 -3.43 16.68 -15.37
N SER A 49 -2.34 16.43 -14.64
CA SER A 49 -1.10 17.19 -14.69
C SER A 49 -0.01 16.47 -15.49
N SER A 50 0.76 17.25 -16.24
CA SER A 50 1.97 16.82 -16.97
C SER A 50 3.22 16.80 -16.08
N GLU A 51 3.13 17.31 -14.84
CA GLU A 51 4.22 17.28 -13.87
C GLU A 51 4.50 15.85 -13.38
N PHE A 52 5.79 15.50 -13.37
CA PHE A 52 6.28 14.15 -13.06
C PHE A 52 5.85 13.63 -11.69
N GLU A 53 5.70 14.51 -10.69
CA GLU A 53 5.28 14.13 -9.35
C GLU A 53 3.88 13.50 -9.29
N PHE A 54 2.96 13.96 -10.15
CA PHE A 54 1.60 13.40 -10.22
C PHE A 54 1.57 12.11 -11.04
N GLU A 55 2.36 12.01 -12.11
CA GLU A 55 2.56 10.75 -12.87
C GLU A 55 3.11 9.63 -11.97
N VAL A 56 4.13 9.93 -11.15
CA VAL A 56 4.69 8.98 -10.19
C VAL A 56 3.66 8.57 -9.14
N PHE A 57 2.82 9.51 -8.69
CA PHE A 57 1.75 9.19 -7.76
C PHE A 57 0.71 8.27 -8.40
N GLU A 58 0.23 8.60 -9.60
CA GLU A 58 -0.72 7.79 -10.39
C GLU A 58 -0.23 6.35 -10.53
N SER A 59 1.00 6.16 -11.00
CA SER A 59 1.58 4.84 -11.18
C SER A 59 1.61 4.04 -9.87
N ARG A 60 2.04 4.67 -8.78
CA ARG A 60 2.19 4.02 -7.47
C ARG A 60 0.85 3.72 -6.79
N ILE A 61 -0.11 4.63 -6.86
CA ILE A 61 -1.41 4.46 -6.21
C ILE A 61 -2.23 3.37 -6.91
N ASN A 62 -2.22 3.35 -8.25
CA ASN A 62 -2.90 2.32 -9.04
C ASN A 62 -2.27 0.94 -8.81
N SER A 63 -0.93 0.86 -8.76
CA SER A 63 -0.23 -0.38 -8.43
C SER A 63 -0.55 -0.89 -7.03
N LEU A 64 -0.61 0.01 -6.03
CA LEU A 64 -0.94 -0.36 -4.65
C LEU A 64 -2.40 -0.82 -4.52
N MET A 65 -3.32 -0.16 -5.23
CA MET A 65 -4.74 -0.53 -5.29
C MET A 65 -4.91 -1.94 -5.87
N LEU A 66 -4.25 -2.23 -7.00
CA LEU A 66 -4.24 -3.55 -7.61
C LEU A 66 -3.67 -4.60 -6.64
N TYR A 67 -2.51 -4.32 -6.03
CA TYR A 67 -1.89 -5.20 -5.05
C TYR A 67 -2.86 -5.52 -3.90
N TRP A 68 -3.52 -4.52 -3.33
CA TRP A 68 -4.48 -4.71 -2.25
C TRP A 68 -5.68 -5.58 -2.66
N LYS A 69 -6.28 -5.33 -3.83
CA LYS A 69 -7.40 -6.13 -4.36
C LYS A 69 -7.00 -7.60 -4.57
N LYS A 70 -5.86 -7.86 -5.23
CA LYS A 70 -5.38 -9.22 -5.48
C LYS A 70 -5.02 -9.97 -4.20
N ASN A 71 -4.43 -9.28 -3.22
CA ASN A 71 -4.10 -9.92 -1.94
C ASN A 71 -5.34 -10.28 -1.12
N LYS A 72 -6.44 -9.51 -1.22
CA LYS A 72 -7.71 -9.92 -0.59
C LYS A 72 -8.19 -11.25 -1.16
N GLU A 73 -8.26 -11.37 -2.49
CA GLU A 73 -8.70 -12.61 -3.16
C GLU A 73 -7.82 -13.80 -2.75
N PHE A 74 -6.50 -13.60 -2.73
CA PHE A 74 -5.55 -14.61 -2.29
C PHE A 74 -5.78 -15.03 -0.83
N ILE A 75 -5.91 -14.09 0.10
CA ILE A 75 -6.10 -14.39 1.53
C ILE A 75 -7.44 -15.09 1.76
N ASP A 76 -8.53 -14.62 1.13
CA ASP A 76 -9.85 -15.24 1.27
C ASP A 76 -9.84 -16.69 0.76
N ASN A 77 -9.19 -16.94 -0.39
CA ASN A 77 -9.01 -18.29 -0.91
C ASN A 77 -8.12 -19.15 0.00
N TYR A 78 -7.01 -18.61 0.50
CA TYR A 78 -6.11 -19.31 1.41
C TYR A 78 -6.83 -19.73 2.71
N ILE A 79 -7.61 -18.84 3.30
CA ILE A 79 -8.39 -19.13 4.52
C ILE A 79 -9.41 -20.22 4.23
N LYS A 80 -10.14 -20.14 3.11
CA LYS A 80 -11.12 -21.15 2.72
C LYS A 80 -10.49 -22.54 2.55
N VAL A 81 -9.37 -22.63 1.82
CA VAL A 81 -8.66 -23.90 1.60
C VAL A 81 -8.17 -24.50 2.91
N ASN A 82 -7.68 -23.68 3.85
CA ASN A 82 -7.22 -24.18 5.14
C ASN A 82 -8.39 -24.59 6.05
N GLU A 83 -9.55 -23.95 5.93
CA GLU A 83 -10.77 -24.37 6.62
C GLU A 83 -11.22 -25.76 6.16
N GLU A 84 -11.24 -26.00 4.86
CA GLU A 84 -11.56 -27.31 4.28
C GLU A 84 -10.56 -28.40 4.72
N LYS A 85 -9.27 -28.05 4.80
CA LYS A 85 -8.22 -28.95 5.31
C LYS A 85 -8.42 -29.27 6.79
N LEU A 86 -8.75 -28.27 7.62
CA LEU A 86 -9.02 -28.47 9.05
C LEU A 86 -10.23 -29.38 9.28
N ILE A 87 -11.32 -29.18 8.52
CA ILE A 87 -12.51 -30.04 8.59
C ILE A 87 -12.14 -31.49 8.20
N THR A 88 -11.34 -31.65 7.13
CA THR A 88 -10.92 -32.96 6.65
C THR A 88 -9.94 -33.66 7.59
N SER A 89 -9.04 -32.92 8.25
CA SER A 89 -8.08 -33.48 9.22
C SER A 89 -8.80 -33.98 10.47
N ARG A 90 -9.80 -33.24 10.97
CA ARG A 90 -10.67 -33.67 12.09
C ARG A 90 -11.37 -35.00 11.82
N LEU A 91 -11.86 -35.21 10.59
CA LEU A 91 -12.51 -36.47 10.20
C LEU A 91 -11.53 -37.67 10.18
N LYS A 92 -10.21 -37.42 10.14
CA LYS A 92 -9.16 -38.44 10.03
C LYS A 92 -8.29 -38.57 11.28
N SER A 93 -8.41 -37.64 12.22
CA SER A 93 -7.54 -37.53 13.40
C SER A 93 -7.85 -38.59 14.45
N LYS A 94 -6.81 -39.00 15.18
CA LYS A 94 -6.89 -39.94 16.31
C LYS A 94 -6.54 -39.29 17.66
N SER A 95 -6.22 -37.99 17.68
CA SER A 95 -5.77 -37.28 18.89
C SER A 95 -6.45 -35.93 19.04
N THR A 96 -7.17 -35.77 20.15
CA THR A 96 -7.88 -34.54 20.51
C THR A 96 -6.94 -33.35 20.74
N GLU A 97 -5.71 -33.57 21.23
CA GLU A 97 -4.73 -32.50 21.46
C GLU A 97 -4.16 -31.94 20.14
N MET A 98 -3.94 -32.81 19.15
CA MET A 98 -3.54 -32.36 17.80
C MET A 98 -4.64 -31.57 17.12
N ASP A 99 -5.90 -31.98 17.30
CA ASP A 99 -7.04 -31.26 16.70
C ASP A 99 -7.19 -29.86 17.29
N HIS A 100 -7.00 -29.74 18.61
CA HIS A 100 -7.10 -28.46 19.31
C HIS A 100 -6.00 -27.48 18.89
N SER A 101 -4.74 -27.93 18.81
CA SER A 101 -3.62 -27.07 18.38
C SER A 101 -3.73 -26.62 16.92
N GLN A 102 -4.23 -27.48 16.02
CA GLN A 102 -4.47 -27.09 14.62
C GLN A 102 -5.63 -26.09 14.47
N GLU A 103 -6.68 -26.25 15.27
CA GLU A 103 -7.80 -25.33 15.31
C GLU A 103 -7.37 -23.94 15.80
N GLU A 104 -6.63 -23.88 16.90
CA GLU A 104 -6.12 -22.63 17.45
C GLU A 104 -5.20 -21.92 16.45
N ALA A 105 -4.29 -22.66 15.81
CA ALA A 105 -3.44 -22.12 14.75
C ALA A 105 -4.25 -21.56 13.56
N TYR A 106 -5.30 -22.28 13.12
CA TYR A 106 -6.17 -21.82 12.04
C TYR A 106 -6.88 -20.51 12.38
N TYR A 107 -7.50 -20.41 13.56
CA TYR A 107 -8.22 -19.19 13.95
C TYR A 107 -7.28 -18.01 14.14
N ASN A 108 -6.09 -18.24 14.73
CA ASN A 108 -5.05 -17.21 14.82
C ASN A 108 -4.59 -16.71 13.44
N ILE A 109 -4.41 -17.61 12.47
CA ILE A 109 -4.07 -17.22 11.08
C ILE A 109 -5.23 -16.46 10.44
N LYS A 110 -6.47 -16.93 10.57
CA LYS A 110 -7.66 -16.30 9.99
C LYS A 110 -7.86 -14.87 10.46
N GLU A 111 -7.64 -14.61 11.75
CA GLU A 111 -7.80 -13.29 12.36
C GLU A 111 -6.61 -12.37 12.02
N ASN A 112 -5.38 -12.80 12.29
CA ASN A 112 -4.22 -11.92 12.21
C ASN A 112 -3.74 -11.65 10.77
N PHE A 113 -3.91 -12.60 9.84
CA PHE A 113 -3.34 -12.48 8.49
C PHE A 113 -4.03 -11.37 7.67
N LYS A 114 -5.34 -11.20 7.85
CA LYS A 114 -6.11 -10.08 7.26
C LYS A 114 -5.69 -8.74 7.86
N GLU A 115 -5.53 -8.71 9.18
CA GLU A 115 -5.10 -7.51 9.90
C GLU A 115 -3.74 -7.01 9.40
N TYR A 116 -2.74 -7.90 9.27
CA TYR A 116 -1.41 -7.52 8.75
C TYR A 116 -1.47 -6.92 7.34
N LEU A 117 -2.32 -7.47 6.46
CA LEU A 117 -2.51 -6.87 5.14
C LEU A 117 -3.07 -5.45 5.26
N TYR A 118 -4.15 -5.23 6.01
CA TYR A 118 -4.77 -3.90 6.08
C TYR A 118 -3.85 -2.87 6.74
N ILE A 119 -3.11 -3.26 7.78
CA ILE A 119 -2.16 -2.36 8.44
C ILE A 119 -1.01 -1.98 7.48
N SER A 120 -0.42 -2.97 6.80
CA SER A 120 0.69 -2.70 5.88
C SER A 120 0.26 -1.81 4.72
N ILE A 121 -0.90 -2.06 4.12
CA ILE A 121 -1.46 -1.22 3.04
C ILE A 121 -1.67 0.22 3.52
N ASN A 122 -2.30 0.43 4.68
CA ASN A 122 -2.52 1.78 5.20
C ASN A 122 -1.19 2.49 5.53
N GLY A 123 -0.19 1.76 6.02
CA GLY A 123 1.15 2.29 6.28
C GLY A 123 1.88 2.72 5.00
N ILE A 124 1.82 1.90 3.95
CA ILE A 124 2.37 2.22 2.63
C ILE A 124 1.64 3.41 2.03
N LEU A 125 0.31 3.44 2.11
CA LEU A 125 -0.52 4.51 1.57
C LEU A 125 -0.23 5.86 2.23
N TYR A 126 -0.09 5.90 3.56
CA TYR A 126 0.32 7.12 4.27
C TYR A 126 1.72 7.58 3.85
N THR A 127 2.65 6.64 3.67
CA THR A 127 4.03 6.94 3.23
C THR A 127 4.05 7.48 1.79
N LEU A 128 3.22 6.92 0.91
CA LEU A 128 3.05 7.39 -0.46
C LEU A 128 2.58 8.85 -0.46
N LEU A 129 1.50 9.16 0.28
CA LEU A 129 1.00 10.53 0.46
C LEU A 129 2.11 11.48 0.95
N GLU A 130 2.80 11.12 2.04
CA GLU A 130 3.86 11.95 2.63
C GLU A 130 4.99 12.23 1.62
N SER A 131 5.40 11.22 0.85
CA SER A 131 6.45 11.35 -0.17
C SER A 131 6.03 12.18 -1.37
N THR A 132 4.79 12.00 -1.84
CA THR A 132 4.22 12.76 -2.96
C THR A 132 4.12 14.24 -2.58
N LEU A 133 3.57 14.55 -1.40
CA LEU A 133 3.46 15.92 -0.89
C LEU A 133 4.82 16.60 -0.76
N LYS A 134 5.84 15.87 -0.25
CA LYS A 134 7.20 16.39 -0.19
C LYS A 134 7.72 16.78 -1.56
N ASN A 135 7.49 15.94 -2.57
CA ASN A 135 7.98 16.19 -3.93
C ASN A 135 7.24 17.37 -4.56
N ILE A 136 5.91 17.44 -4.43
CA ILE A 136 5.10 18.58 -4.89
C ILE A 136 5.59 19.87 -4.23
N VAL A 137 5.84 19.88 -2.92
CA VAL A 137 6.39 21.05 -2.22
C VAL A 137 7.73 21.50 -2.81
N ASN A 138 8.62 20.55 -3.14
CA ASN A 138 9.90 20.89 -3.77
C ASN A 138 9.70 21.46 -5.17
N LEU A 139 8.82 20.85 -5.99
CA LEU A 139 8.47 21.31 -7.33
C LEU A 139 7.98 22.76 -7.30
N ILE A 140 6.95 23.03 -6.47
CA ILE A 140 6.33 24.37 -6.41
C ILE A 140 7.31 25.39 -5.83
N ALA A 141 8.10 25.02 -4.82
CA ALA A 141 9.13 25.91 -4.30
C ALA A 141 10.19 26.25 -5.35
N GLN A 142 10.56 25.31 -6.22
CA GLN A 142 11.46 25.58 -7.35
C GLN A 142 10.82 26.51 -8.38
N LYS A 143 9.57 26.25 -8.79
CA LYS A 143 8.83 27.12 -9.73
C LYS A 143 8.68 28.55 -9.21
N GLU A 144 8.59 28.73 -7.88
CA GLU A 144 8.47 30.05 -7.25
C GLU A 144 9.81 30.64 -6.77
N GLU A 145 10.94 29.98 -7.03
CA GLU A 145 12.27 30.38 -6.54
C GLU A 145 12.33 30.57 -5.00
N LYS A 146 11.54 29.78 -4.26
CA LYS A 146 11.43 29.81 -2.81
C LYS A 146 12.26 28.71 -2.15
N LYS A 147 12.76 28.98 -0.95
CA LYS A 147 13.35 27.94 -0.09
C LYS A 147 12.26 27.22 0.68
N VAL A 148 12.24 25.88 0.61
CA VAL A 148 11.34 25.07 1.42
C VAL A 148 11.69 25.24 2.91
N LYS A 149 10.76 25.85 3.66
CA LYS A 149 10.84 26.01 5.12
C LYS A 149 9.51 25.60 5.74
N LEU A 150 9.46 24.37 6.25
CA LEU A 150 8.28 23.87 6.94
C LEU A 150 8.13 24.52 8.31
N CYS A 151 6.89 24.70 8.76
CA CYS A 151 6.62 25.25 10.09
C CYS A 151 7.18 24.36 11.21
N SER A 152 7.69 24.98 12.27
CA SER A 152 8.34 24.32 13.42
C SER A 152 7.36 23.73 14.43
N ASN A 153 6.06 23.89 14.22
CA ASN A 153 5.03 23.39 15.14
C ASN A 153 5.02 21.86 15.22
N ASN A 154 4.34 21.32 16.24
CA ASN A 154 4.23 19.88 16.49
C ASN A 154 3.21 19.16 15.57
N LYS A 155 3.00 19.67 14.34
CA LYS A 155 2.13 19.04 13.35
C LYS A 155 2.82 17.87 12.64
N SER A 156 2.04 17.00 12.00
CA SER A 156 2.62 15.94 11.16
C SER A 156 3.32 16.52 9.93
N TYR A 157 4.24 15.77 9.30
CA TYR A 157 4.88 16.23 8.06
C TYR A 157 3.86 16.46 6.93
N VAL A 158 2.86 15.59 6.80
CA VAL A 158 1.74 15.77 5.86
C VAL A 158 1.06 17.13 6.08
N ASP A 159 0.68 17.44 7.32
CA ASP A 159 0.06 18.74 7.65
C ASP A 159 1.00 19.92 7.34
N LYS A 160 2.30 19.75 7.57
CA LYS A 160 3.31 20.78 7.30
C LYS A 160 3.48 21.04 5.81
N TYR A 161 3.47 20.00 4.98
CA TYR A 161 3.53 20.14 3.53
C TYR A 161 2.29 20.82 2.98
N ILE A 162 1.10 20.40 3.42
CA ILE A 162 -0.17 21.03 3.02
C ILE A 162 -0.18 22.51 3.43
N ALA A 163 0.21 22.83 4.67
CA ALA A 163 0.27 24.21 5.13
C ALA A 163 1.27 25.05 4.31
N PHE A 164 2.43 24.50 3.94
CA PHE A 164 3.37 25.20 3.07
C PHE A 164 2.75 25.52 1.70
N LEU A 165 2.08 24.56 1.08
CA LEU A 165 1.39 24.78 -0.20
C LEU A 165 0.29 25.85 -0.10
N GLN A 166 -0.51 25.82 0.97
CA GLN A 166 -1.60 26.75 1.20
C GLN A 166 -1.12 28.17 1.56
N GLU A 167 -0.21 28.29 2.51
CA GLU A 167 0.14 29.56 3.15
C GLU A 167 1.32 30.24 2.45
N GLU A 168 2.37 29.49 2.13
CA GLU A 168 3.62 30.05 1.57
C GLU A 168 3.56 30.11 0.04
N CYS A 169 2.93 29.13 -0.61
CA CYS A 169 2.72 29.10 -2.06
C CYS A 169 1.35 29.63 -2.48
N SER A 170 0.48 30.03 -1.55
CA SER A 170 -0.86 30.58 -1.87
C SER A 170 -1.68 29.71 -2.82
N LEU A 171 -1.53 28.38 -2.76
CA LEU A 171 -2.36 27.45 -3.53
C LEU A 171 -3.75 27.36 -2.89
N GLY A 172 -4.79 27.52 -3.71
CA GLY A 172 -6.20 27.47 -3.29
C GLY A 172 -6.70 26.06 -2.95
N ILE A 173 -6.04 25.38 -2.01
CA ILE A 173 -6.35 24.01 -1.60
C ILE A 173 -7.40 24.03 -0.48
N TYR A 174 -8.52 23.32 -0.67
CA TYR A 174 -9.64 23.29 0.29
C TYR A 174 -9.87 21.90 0.87
N LEU A 175 -9.18 21.58 1.96
CA LEU A 175 -9.37 20.31 2.67
C LEU A 175 -10.35 20.46 3.84
N ASN A 176 -11.42 19.66 3.82
CA ASN A 176 -12.39 19.64 4.91
C ASN A 176 -11.82 19.01 6.21
N ARG A 177 -12.48 19.26 7.34
CA ARG A 177 -12.06 18.74 8.65
C ARG A 177 -12.05 17.20 8.73
N GLN A 178 -12.86 16.52 7.91
CA GLN A 178 -12.91 15.05 7.91
C GLN A 178 -11.60 14.46 7.39
N PHE A 179 -10.99 15.05 6.35
CA PHE A 179 -9.70 14.58 5.83
C PHE A 179 -8.62 14.56 6.92
N TYR A 180 -8.49 15.63 7.70
CA TYR A 180 -7.50 15.69 8.79
C TYR A 180 -7.74 14.66 9.90
N LYS A 181 -9.01 14.32 10.19
CA LYS A 181 -9.33 13.26 11.16
C LYS A 181 -8.84 11.90 10.66
N GLU A 182 -9.09 11.60 9.40
CA GLU A 182 -8.71 10.31 8.79
C GLU A 182 -7.19 10.21 8.62
N LEU A 183 -6.51 11.29 8.20
CA LEU A 183 -5.04 11.35 8.17
C LEU A 183 -4.42 11.09 9.54
N THR A 184 -5.04 11.64 10.59
CA THR A 184 -4.60 11.38 11.97
C THR A 184 -4.76 9.91 12.34
N LEU A 185 -5.85 9.27 11.92
CA LEU A 185 -6.08 7.84 12.14
C LEU A 185 -5.07 6.99 11.37
N MET A 186 -4.86 7.25 10.07
CA MET A 186 -3.87 6.56 9.25
C MET A 186 -2.46 6.68 9.83
N ARG A 187 -2.08 7.87 10.32
CA ARG A 187 -0.80 8.08 11.00
C ARG A 187 -0.68 7.24 12.27
N LYS A 188 -1.74 7.16 13.09
CA LYS A 188 -1.75 6.33 14.30
C LYS A 188 -1.60 4.86 13.96
N VAL A 189 -2.28 4.39 12.91
CA VAL A 189 -2.16 3.01 12.40
C VAL A 189 -0.72 2.73 11.95
N ARG A 190 -0.12 3.61 11.14
CA ARG A 190 1.28 3.47 10.71
C ARG A 190 2.24 3.41 11.90
N ASN A 191 2.15 4.38 12.82
CA ASN A 191 3.04 4.43 13.98
C ASN A 191 2.86 3.19 14.86
N LYS A 192 1.61 2.74 15.04
CA LYS A 192 1.34 1.52 15.79
C LYS A 192 1.90 0.29 15.09
N PHE A 193 1.81 0.14 13.77
CA PHE A 193 2.46 -0.96 13.05
C PHE A 193 3.96 -1.01 13.30
N THR A 194 4.62 0.15 13.25
CA THR A 194 6.05 0.26 13.51
C THR A 194 6.41 -0.18 14.94
N HIS A 195 5.53 0.06 15.91
CA HIS A 195 5.74 -0.27 17.33
C HIS A 195 5.12 -1.60 17.79
N SER A 196 4.07 -2.11 17.14
CA SER A 196 3.37 -3.35 17.50
C SER A 196 4.09 -4.58 16.96
N LEU A 197 4.84 -4.46 15.86
CA LEU A 197 5.82 -5.48 15.46
C LEU A 197 6.89 -5.69 16.55
N GLU A 198 7.24 -4.64 17.31
CA GLU A 198 8.18 -4.74 18.42
C GLU A 198 7.53 -5.32 19.69
N ASP A 199 6.30 -4.89 20.04
CA ASP A 199 5.67 -5.23 21.33
C ASP A 199 4.69 -6.41 21.29
N GLU A 200 3.97 -6.70 20.20
CA GLU A 200 2.97 -7.78 20.18
C GLU A 200 3.61 -9.17 20.10
N MET A 201 4.76 -9.33 19.43
CA MET A 201 5.52 -10.58 19.52
C MET A 201 6.03 -10.84 20.95
N LEU A 202 6.43 -9.78 21.66
CA LEU A 202 6.88 -9.87 23.06
C LEU A 202 5.72 -10.04 24.05
N GLN A 203 4.57 -9.43 23.78
CA GLN A 203 3.38 -9.53 24.62
C GLN A 203 2.65 -10.84 24.39
N HIS A 204 2.51 -11.37 23.18
CA HIS A 204 1.89 -12.69 22.94
C HIS A 204 2.70 -13.79 23.66
N MET A 205 4.04 -13.76 23.56
CA MET A 205 4.91 -14.67 24.32
C MET A 205 4.82 -14.49 25.86
N ARG A 206 4.37 -13.32 26.35
CA ARG A 206 4.22 -13.03 27.79
C ARG A 206 2.79 -13.21 28.30
N SER A 207 1.77 -13.03 27.45
CA SER A 207 0.35 -13.07 27.79
C SER A 207 -0.22 -14.49 27.77
N ASP A 208 0.40 -15.41 27.02
CA ASP A 208 0.12 -16.85 27.15
C ASP A 208 0.43 -17.37 28.57
N CYS A 209 1.16 -16.59 29.38
CA CYS A 209 1.39 -16.87 30.80
C CYS A 209 0.44 -16.15 31.76
N TYR A 210 -0.23 -15.04 31.37
CA TYR A 210 -1.01 -14.21 32.31
C TYR A 210 -2.15 -13.43 31.63
N ASN A 211 -3.38 -13.87 31.91
CA ASN A 211 -4.63 -13.08 31.91
C ASN A 211 -5.38 -12.86 30.58
N ALA A 212 -6.32 -13.76 30.29
CA ALA A 212 -7.35 -13.63 29.25
C ALA A 212 -8.49 -12.64 29.57
N SER A 213 -8.42 -11.89 30.68
CA SER A 213 -9.57 -11.14 31.23
C SER A 213 -9.51 -9.60 31.08
N ASN A 214 -8.47 -9.04 30.47
CA ASN A 214 -8.28 -7.57 30.34
C ASN A 214 -8.06 -7.09 28.89
N ARG A 215 -8.71 -7.71 27.89
CA ARG A 215 -8.82 -7.11 26.55
C ARG A 215 -9.77 -5.92 26.61
N THR A 216 -9.26 -4.78 27.09
CA THR A 216 -9.92 -3.49 26.97
C THR A 216 -10.17 -3.20 25.49
N GLU A 217 -11.35 -2.62 25.23
CA GLU A 217 -12.01 -2.27 23.97
C GLU A 217 -11.24 -1.21 23.14
N ASN A 218 -9.91 -1.34 23.04
CA ASN A 218 -8.98 -0.44 22.36
C ASN A 218 -8.40 -1.08 21.08
N SER A 219 -9.01 -2.16 20.59
CA SER A 219 -8.50 -2.86 19.43
C SER A 219 -8.95 -2.15 18.15
N TYR A 220 -8.03 -1.34 17.62
CA TYR A 220 -8.04 -0.76 16.27
C TYR A 220 -8.41 -1.77 15.17
N THR A 221 -8.31 -3.08 15.44
CA THR A 221 -8.82 -4.18 14.62
C THR A 221 -10.29 -4.02 14.21
N SER A 222 -11.14 -3.38 15.03
CA SER A 222 -12.53 -3.10 14.64
C SER A 222 -12.67 -2.13 13.46
N TYR A 223 -11.65 -1.30 13.21
CA TYR A 223 -11.64 -0.32 12.12
C TYR A 223 -10.84 -0.80 10.90
N MET A 224 -9.94 -1.76 11.07
CA MET A 224 -9.03 -2.22 10.01
C MET A 224 -9.69 -3.33 9.19
N ASN A 225 -10.55 -2.92 8.27
CA ASN A 225 -11.21 -3.82 7.32
C ASN A 225 -11.03 -3.33 5.88
N PHE A 226 -11.57 -4.11 4.95
CA PHE A 226 -11.51 -3.79 3.52
C PHE A 226 -12.11 -2.42 3.21
N ASP A 227 -13.34 -2.14 3.65
CA ASP A 227 -14.05 -0.91 3.33
C ASP A 227 -13.33 0.32 3.90
N HIS A 228 -12.77 0.20 5.10
CA HIS A 228 -11.96 1.27 5.70
C HIS A 228 -10.69 1.53 4.90
N THR A 229 -9.98 0.48 4.49
CA THR A 229 -8.77 0.61 3.66
C THR A 229 -9.10 1.25 2.32
N GLN A 230 -10.21 0.86 1.70
CA GLN A 230 -10.71 1.49 0.47
C GLN A 230 -10.98 2.98 0.66
N LYS A 231 -11.65 3.34 1.76
CA LYS A 231 -11.92 4.74 2.11
C LYS A 231 -10.62 5.53 2.27
N CYS A 232 -9.58 4.95 2.86
CA CYS A 232 -8.27 5.58 2.96
C CYS A 232 -7.65 5.86 1.58
N PHE A 233 -7.76 4.93 0.62
CA PHE A 233 -7.35 5.19 -0.77
C PHE A 233 -8.10 6.40 -1.36
N SER A 234 -9.43 6.44 -1.20
CA SER A 234 -10.26 7.55 -1.68
C SER A 234 -9.81 8.89 -1.10
N ILE A 235 -9.57 8.95 0.21
CA ILE A 235 -9.11 10.16 0.90
C ILE A 235 -7.75 10.63 0.37
N VAL A 236 -6.79 9.72 0.20
CA VAL A 236 -5.46 10.08 -0.32
C VAL A 236 -5.55 10.59 -1.75
N CYS A 237 -6.34 9.94 -2.60
CA CYS A 237 -6.58 10.41 -3.96
C CYS A 237 -7.26 11.78 -3.98
N GLU A 238 -8.31 11.98 -3.18
CA GLU A 238 -9.00 13.28 -3.07
C GLU A 238 -8.07 14.41 -2.63
N ILE A 239 -7.20 14.16 -1.66
CA ILE A 239 -6.21 15.16 -1.23
C ILE A 239 -5.27 15.51 -2.38
N ILE A 240 -4.75 14.51 -3.12
CA ILE A 240 -3.85 14.79 -4.23
C ILE A 240 -4.58 15.47 -5.39
N MET A 241 -5.81 15.06 -5.73
CA MET A 241 -6.63 15.73 -6.75
C MET A 241 -6.87 17.21 -6.43
N GLU A 242 -7.22 17.53 -5.18
CA GLU A 242 -7.41 18.93 -4.76
C GLU A 242 -6.13 19.76 -4.90
N ILE A 243 -4.98 19.16 -4.59
CA ILE A 243 -3.68 19.82 -4.75
C ILE A 243 -3.33 19.96 -6.23
N GLU A 244 -3.53 18.92 -7.02
CA GLU A 244 -3.29 18.90 -8.46
C GLU A 244 -4.11 19.97 -9.17
N HIS A 245 -5.41 20.04 -8.87
CA HIS A 245 -6.29 21.09 -9.39
C HIS A 245 -5.77 22.49 -9.04
N ALA A 246 -5.37 22.71 -7.79
CA ALA A 246 -4.80 24.01 -7.38
C ALA A 246 -3.49 24.32 -8.12
N VAL A 247 -2.66 23.32 -8.40
CA VAL A 247 -1.42 23.45 -9.17
C VAL A 247 -1.73 23.79 -10.63
N CYS A 248 -2.57 23.03 -11.34
CA CYS A 248 -2.92 23.31 -12.73
C CYS A 248 -3.63 24.66 -12.91
N LEU A 249 -4.45 25.09 -11.93
CA LEU A 249 -5.07 26.41 -11.96
C LEU A 249 -4.05 27.55 -11.85
N LYS A 250 -2.99 27.34 -11.06
CA LYS A 250 -1.95 28.35 -10.85
C LYS A 250 -0.87 28.32 -11.94
N TYR A 251 -0.59 27.13 -12.48
CA TYR A 251 0.44 26.83 -13.47
C TYR A 251 -0.23 26.12 -14.67
N PRO A 252 -0.82 26.87 -15.62
CA PRO A 252 -1.51 26.28 -16.75
C PRO A 252 -0.63 25.40 -17.64
N GLU A 253 0.68 25.63 -17.64
CA GLU A 253 1.66 24.79 -18.35
C GLU A 253 1.78 23.37 -17.78
N SER A 254 1.32 23.17 -16.53
CA SER A 254 1.29 21.88 -15.86
C SER A 254 0.08 21.03 -16.24
N GLN A 255 -0.87 21.52 -17.04
CA GLN A 255 -2.07 20.76 -17.45
C GLN A 255 -1.77 19.86 -18.66
N LEU A 256 -2.33 18.64 -18.67
CA LEU A 256 -2.28 17.70 -19.82
C LEU A 256 -3.17 18.13 -20.99
#